data_AF-A0A328SC79-F1
#
_entry.id   AF-A0A328SC79-F1
#
_cell.length_a   1.000
_cell.length_b   1.000
_cell.length_c   1.000
_cell.angle_alpha   90.00
_cell.angle_beta   90.00
_cell.angle_gamma   90.00
#
_symmetry.space_group_name_H-M   'P 1'
#
loop_
_entity.id
_entity.type
_entity.pdbx_description
1 polymer ?
#
loop_
_entity_poly.entity_id
_entity_poly.type
_entity_poly.pdbx_seq_one_letter_code
_entity_poly.pdbx_strand_id
1 'polypeptide(L)'
;RWAKICESEGIDGLKPNYTGGRPEKISKSDLHKVDLMIKENDEITIQEVHDFILNEFSVDYSMKQVWEILTQKLNYKCKNTKVIPKT
;
A
#
# COMPACT_ATOMS: atom_id res chain seq x y z
N ARG A 1 -6.29 -24.91 25.81
CA ARG A 1 -6.62 -23.68 25.04
C ARG A 1 -7.27 -24.04 23.71
N TRP A 2 -6.61 -24.84 22.87
CA TRP A 2 -7.15 -25.31 21.59
C TRP A 2 -8.36 -26.25 21.71
N ALA A 3 -8.32 -27.24 22.62
CA ALA A 3 -9.46 -28.14 22.87
C ALA A 3 -10.74 -27.38 23.26
N LYS A 4 -10.65 -26.46 24.24
CA LYS A 4 -11.78 -25.59 24.66
C LYS A 4 -12.38 -24.75 23.53
N ILE A 5 -11.54 -24.23 22.63
CA ILE A 5 -12.00 -23.43 21.47
C ILE A 5 -12.72 -24.34 20.48
N CYS A 6 -12.18 -25.53 20.19
CA CYS A 6 -12.84 -26.51 19.32
C CYS A 6 -14.15 -27.05 19.93
N GLU A 7 -14.21 -27.25 21.25
CA GLU A 7 -15.42 -27.68 21.94
C GLU A 7 -16.53 -26.62 21.88
N SER A 8 -16.16 -25.33 21.93
CA SER A 8 -17.13 -24.23 21.97
C SER A 8 -17.51 -23.68 20.59
N GLU A 9 -16.58 -23.68 19.64
CA GLU A 9 -16.70 -23.01 18.34
C GLU A 9 -16.49 -23.97 17.16
N GLY A 10 -16.32 -25.28 17.43
CA GLY A 10 -16.08 -26.30 16.43
C GLY A 10 -14.76 -26.10 15.68
N ILE A 11 -14.67 -26.71 14.49
CA ILE A 11 -13.50 -26.53 13.60
C ILE A 11 -13.37 -25.07 13.15
N ASP A 12 -14.46 -24.30 13.12
CA ASP A 12 -14.44 -22.90 12.68
C ASP A 12 -13.63 -22.00 13.64
N GLY A 13 -13.73 -22.23 14.96
CA GLY A 13 -12.93 -21.51 15.97
C GLY A 13 -11.43 -21.83 15.92
N LEU A 14 -11.02 -22.87 15.18
CA LEU A 14 -9.62 -23.17 14.93
C LEU A 14 -9.04 -22.37 13.76
N LYS A 15 -9.87 -21.66 12.98
CA LYS A 15 -9.36 -20.79 11.91
C LYS A 15 -8.51 -19.67 12.52
N PRO A 16 -7.28 -19.46 12.03
CA PRO A 16 -6.48 -18.34 12.49
C PRO A 16 -7.15 -17.03 12.10
N ASN A 17 -7.18 -16.07 13.03
CA ASN A 17 -7.52 -14.70 12.73
C ASN A 17 -6.40 -14.09 11.89
N TYR A 18 -6.57 -14.07 10.57
CA TYR A 18 -5.61 -13.52 9.59
C TYR A 18 -5.34 -12.01 9.75
N THR A 19 -5.98 -11.36 10.73
CA THR A 19 -5.84 -9.95 11.08
C THR A 19 -4.48 -9.59 11.69
N GLY A 20 -3.61 -10.57 11.95
CA GLY A 20 -2.32 -10.40 12.64
C GLY A 20 -1.10 -10.07 11.76
N GLY A 21 -1.29 -9.43 10.61
CA GLY A 21 -0.19 -9.01 9.74
C GLY A 21 0.58 -7.78 10.26
N ARG A 22 1.81 -7.56 9.78
CA ARG A 22 2.53 -6.31 10.03
C ARG A 22 1.74 -5.17 9.38
N PRO A 23 1.39 -4.10 10.12
CA PRO A 23 0.71 -2.96 9.54
C PRO A 23 1.58 -2.32 8.45
N GLU A 24 0.92 -1.80 7.43
CA GLU A 24 1.58 -1.14 6.31
C GLU A 24 2.30 0.13 6.79
N LYS A 25 3.50 0.42 6.27
CA LYS A 25 4.27 1.60 6.72
C LYS A 25 3.64 2.95 6.32
N ILE A 26 2.71 2.96 5.36
CA ILE A 26 2.08 4.18 4.82
C ILE A 26 0.64 4.31 5.31
N SER A 27 0.29 5.48 5.84
CA SER A 27 -1.07 5.78 6.28
C SER A 27 -1.99 6.16 5.11
N LYS A 28 -3.31 6.12 5.33
CA LYS A 28 -4.30 6.62 4.36
C LYS A 28 -4.10 8.11 4.04
N SER A 29 -3.71 8.91 5.04
CA SER A 29 -3.40 10.32 4.86
C SER A 29 -2.18 10.56 3.98
N ASP A 30 -1.16 9.70 4.12
CA ASP A 30 0.06 9.77 3.31
C ASP A 30 -0.24 9.40 1.86
N LEU A 31 -1.06 8.36 1.64
CA LEU A 31 -1.54 8.00 0.30
C LEU A 31 -2.28 9.16 -0.38
N HIS A 32 -3.08 9.92 0.37
CA HIS A 32 -3.78 11.08 -0.17
C HIS A 32 -2.83 12.21 -0.60
N LYS A 33 -1.72 12.42 0.14
CA LYS A 33 -0.68 13.38 -0.25
C LYS A 33 0.05 12.94 -1.52
N VAL A 34 0.37 11.65 -1.64
CA VAL A 34 0.98 11.10 -2.87
C VAL A 34 0.03 11.29 -4.06
N ASP A 35 -1.27 11.06 -3.88
CA ASP A 35 -2.28 11.26 -4.93
C ASP A 35 -2.38 12.73 -5.39
N LEU A 36 -2.37 13.69 -4.46
CA LEU A 36 -2.37 15.12 -4.79
C LEU A 36 -1.13 15.52 -5.56
N MET A 37 0.05 15.09 -5.10
CA MET A 37 1.32 15.37 -5.76
C MET A 37 1.35 14.84 -7.20
N ILE A 38 0.81 13.64 -7.44
CA ILE A 38 0.69 13.07 -8.80
C ILE A 38 -0.29 13.88 -9.67
N LYS A 39 -1.37 14.43 -9.08
CA LYS A 39 -2.37 15.22 -9.83
C LYS A 39 -1.89 16.63 -10.17
N GLU A 40 -1.02 17.21 -9.35
CA GLU A 40 -0.44 18.53 -9.59
C GLU A 40 0.65 18.52 -10.67
N ASN A 41 1.18 17.34 -11.01
CA ASN A 41 2.23 17.16 -12.01
C ASN A 41 1.73 16.34 -13.22
N ASP A 42 1.70 16.94 -14.41
CA ASP A 42 1.27 16.27 -15.65
C ASP A 42 2.14 15.06 -16.04
N GLU A 43 3.43 15.10 -15.73
CA GLU A 43 4.37 14.01 -15.99
C GLU A 43 5.17 13.70 -14.72
N ILE A 44 4.96 12.51 -14.16
CA ILE A 44 5.73 12.02 -13.01
C ILE A 44 6.21 10.59 -13.23
N THR A 45 7.41 10.30 -12.73
CA THR A 45 8.00 8.97 -12.77
C THR A 45 7.85 8.22 -11.44
N ILE A 46 7.94 6.89 -11.49
CA ILE A 46 7.93 6.04 -10.29
C ILE A 46 9.09 6.41 -9.35
N GLN A 47 10.23 6.84 -9.91
CA GLN A 47 11.39 7.27 -9.14
C GLN A 47 11.07 8.55 -8.34
N GLU A 48 10.45 9.54 -8.97
CA GLU A 48 10.04 10.77 -8.27
C GLU A 48 9.00 10.49 -7.17
N VAL A 49 8.10 9.53 -7.39
CA VAL A 49 7.18 9.08 -6.34
C VAL A 49 7.94 8.40 -5.19
N HIS A 50 8.95 7.58 -5.48
CA HIS A 50 9.80 6.97 -4.45
C HIS A 50 10.54 8.04 -3.64
N ASP A 51 11.20 8.98 -4.32
CA ASP A 51 11.95 10.06 -3.68
C ASP A 51 11.02 10.95 -2.84
N PHE A 52 9.81 11.23 -3.31
CA PHE A 52 8.81 11.95 -2.52
C PHE A 52 8.43 11.17 -1.26
N ILE A 53 8.15 9.87 -1.38
CA ILE A 53 7.76 9.05 -0.22
C ILE A 53 8.90 8.94 0.80
N LEU A 54 10.14 8.80 0.32
CA LEU A 54 11.33 8.75 1.15
C LEU A 54 11.54 10.08 1.89
N ASN A 55 11.43 11.22 1.20
CA ASN A 55 11.69 12.53 1.79
C ASN A 55 10.57 13.00 2.72
N GLU A 56 9.30 12.87 2.32
CA GLU A 56 8.17 13.38 3.10
C GLU A 56 7.79 12.48 4.28
N PHE A 57 7.89 11.15 4.11
CA PHE A 57 7.42 10.20 5.13
C PHE A 57 8.58 9.46 5.82
N SER A 58 9.83 9.65 5.38
CA SER A 58 10.99 8.86 5.87
C SER A 58 10.77 7.35 5.72
N VAL A 59 9.97 6.94 4.73
CA VAL A 59 9.66 5.54 4.46
C VAL A 59 10.37 5.11 3.19
N ASP A 60 11.39 4.28 3.35
CA ASP A 60 12.02 3.64 2.20
C ASP A 60 11.23 2.38 1.78
N TYR A 61 10.76 2.43 0.55
CA TYR A 61 10.10 1.33 -0.15
C TYR A 61 10.94 0.86 -1.32
N SER A 62 10.83 -0.43 -1.63
CA SER A 62 11.33 -0.92 -2.92
C SER A 62 10.53 -0.33 -4.09
N MET A 63 11.14 -0.19 -5.27
CA MET A 63 10.45 0.26 -6.49
C MET A 63 9.21 -0.57 -6.80
N LYS A 64 9.25 -1.88 -6.51
CA LYS A 64 8.09 -2.77 -6.64
C LYS A 64 6.96 -2.36 -5.70
N GLN A 65 7.25 -2.04 -4.44
CA GLN A 65 6.24 -1.57 -3.49
C GLN A 65 5.67 -0.21 -3.90
N VAL A 66 6.49 0.71 -4.41
CA VAL A 66 5.99 1.98 -4.95
C VAL A 66 5.04 1.73 -6.12
N TRP A 67 5.39 0.79 -7.02
CA TRP A 67 4.50 0.37 -8.10
C TRP A 67 3.19 -0.27 -7.59
N GLU A 68 3.24 -1.11 -6.56
CA GLU A 68 2.05 -1.69 -5.94
C GLU A 68 1.17 -0.63 -5.26
N ILE A 69 1.78 0.37 -4.61
CA ILE A 69 1.06 1.52 -4.04
C ILE A 69 0.33 2.28 -5.17
N LEU A 70 1.03 2.60 -6.25
CA LEU A 70 0.47 3.33 -7.39
C LEU A 70 -0.67 2.55 -8.06
N THR A 71 -0.49 1.25 -8.32
CA THR A 71 -1.44 0.44 -9.09
C THR A 71 -2.57 -0.15 -8.25
N GLN A 72 -2.30 -0.66 -7.06
CA GLN A 72 -3.32 -1.35 -6.25
C GLN A 72 -4.03 -0.41 -5.28
N LYS A 73 -3.33 0.57 -4.70
CA LYS A 73 -3.93 1.47 -3.70
C LYS A 73 -4.47 2.75 -4.33
N LEU A 74 -3.71 3.32 -5.25
CA LEU A 74 -4.06 4.58 -5.90
C LEU A 74 -4.64 4.37 -7.30
N ASN A 75 -4.62 3.16 -7.85
CA ASN A 75 -5.21 2.77 -9.15
C ASN A 75 -4.67 3.54 -10.39
N TYR A 76 -3.44 4.06 -10.32
CA TYR A 76 -2.74 4.66 -11.46
C TYR A 76 -2.20 3.58 -12.42
N LYS A 77 -2.02 3.96 -13.68
CA LYS A 77 -1.34 3.12 -14.67
C LYS A 77 0.13 3.54 -14.76
N CYS A 78 1.03 2.57 -14.86
CA CYS A 78 2.46 2.84 -15.02
C CYS A 78 2.96 2.25 -16.34
N LYS A 79 3.70 3.02 -17.14
CA LYS A 79 4.30 2.57 -18.41
C LYS A 79 5.68 3.17 -18.58
N ASN A 80 6.70 2.35 -18.89
CA ASN A 80 8.08 2.81 -19.11
C ASN A 80 8.56 3.80 -18.02
N THR A 81 8.33 3.43 -16.75
CA THR A 81 8.69 4.23 -15.56
C THR A 81 7.87 5.50 -15.32
N LYS A 82 7.01 5.91 -16.27
CA LYS A 82 6.06 7.03 -16.10
C LYS A 82 4.77 6.57 -15.45
N VAL A 83 4.24 7.40 -14.56
CA VAL A 83 2.91 7.27 -13.97
C VAL A 83 1.95 8.07 -14.85
N ILE A 84 0.90 7.41 -15.31
CA ILE A 84 -0.13 8.01 -16.14
C ILE A 84 -1.27 8.41 -15.21
N PRO A 85 -1.57 9.72 -15.07
CA PRO A 85 -2.67 10.17 -14.26
C PRO A 85 -3.99 9.58 -14.78
N LYS A 86 -4.90 9.27 -13.86
CA LYS A 86 -6.25 8.86 -14.28
C LYS A 86 -6.96 10.07 -14.87
N THR A 87 -7.47 9.90 -16.07
CA THR A 87 -8.41 10.85 -16.71
C THR A 87 -9.75 10.85 -15.98
#